data_AF-A0A358Y6L9-F1
#
_entry.id   AF-A0A358Y6L9-F1
#
_cell.length_a   1.000
_cell.length_b   1.000
_cell.length_c   1.000
_cell.angle_alpha   90.00
_cell.angle_beta   90.00
_cell.angle_gamma   90.00
#
_symmetry.space_group_name_H-M   'P 1'
#
loop_
_entity.id
_entity.type
_entity.pdbx_description
1 polymer ?
#
loop_
_entity_poly.entity_id
_entity_poly.type
_entity_poly.pdbx_seq_one_letter_code
_entity_poly.pdbx_strand_id
1 'polypeptide(L)'
;MSNQPTRKSPVVIGLDIGTTKIACFVGRKNEHNKIEIISMGRSESLGVMRGVVSNIERTIQSITAAVQEAQNCKDGNLQIKNVFVGIAGQHIKSLQHRGIYTRRAKDGEISQRDIDNFIDDMYQLVMNPGEEIIDVIPQEYIVDNEPEIKDPIGMAGTRLEANFHIITGQVSNVLN
;
A
#
# COMPACT_ATOMS: atom_id res chain seq x y z
N MET A 1 -6.92 21.44 39.08
CA MET A 1 -6.68 21.53 37.63
C MET A 1 -6.54 20.10 37.11
N SER A 2 -7.53 19.64 36.35
CA SER A 2 -7.66 18.25 35.90
C SER A 2 -6.65 17.93 34.80
N ASN A 3 -5.77 16.96 35.07
CA ASN A 3 -4.84 16.40 34.10
C ASN A 3 -5.63 15.50 33.13
N GLN A 4 -6.06 16.04 31.99
CA GLN A 4 -6.63 15.21 30.93
C GLN A 4 -5.50 14.42 30.26
N PRO A 5 -5.66 13.11 30.02
CA PRO A 5 -4.66 12.34 29.28
C PRO A 5 -4.57 12.92 27.86
N THR A 6 -3.40 13.43 27.50
CA THR A 6 -3.10 13.84 26.13
C THR A 6 -3.33 12.64 25.22
N ARG A 7 -4.33 12.73 24.34
CA ARG A 7 -4.61 11.70 23.33
C ARG A 7 -3.36 11.63 22.45
N LYS A 8 -2.51 10.62 22.64
CA LYS A 8 -1.30 10.43 21.84
C LYS A 8 -1.71 10.40 20.37
N SER A 9 -1.14 11.30 19.54
CA SER A 9 -1.44 11.33 18.11
C SER A 9 -1.14 9.96 17.48
N PRO A 10 -1.96 9.53 16.49
CA PRO A 10 -1.78 8.23 15.85
C PRO A 10 -0.36 8.12 15.28
N VAL A 11 0.22 6.94 15.45
CA VAL A 11 1.54 6.60 14.91
C VAL A 11 1.39 5.95 13.53
N VAL A 12 2.40 6.14 12.69
CA VAL A 12 2.56 5.45 11.41
C VAL A 12 3.76 4.54 11.55
N ILE A 13 3.62 3.27 11.16
CA ILE A 13 4.72 2.30 11.24
C ILE A 13 5.10 1.88 9.82
N GLY A 14 6.37 2.04 9.47
CA GLY A 14 6.96 1.53 8.24
C GLY A 14 7.85 0.32 8.52
N LEU A 15 7.69 -0.75 7.77
CA LEU A 15 8.52 -1.96 7.82
C LEU A 15 9.19 -2.15 6.45
N ASP A 16 10.52 -2.16 6.43
CA ASP A 16 11.31 -2.44 5.24
C ASP A 16 11.94 -3.84 5.37
N ILE A 17 11.63 -4.72 4.42
CA ILE A 17 12.11 -6.10 4.39
C ILE A 17 13.21 -6.22 3.33
N GLY A 18 14.43 -5.88 3.73
CA GLY A 18 15.60 -5.99 2.87
C GLY A 18 16.22 -7.39 2.87
N THR A 19 17.05 -7.66 1.84
CA THR A 19 17.88 -8.89 1.78
C THR A 19 18.97 -8.91 2.85
N THR A 20 19.47 -7.75 3.27
CA THR A 20 20.55 -7.66 4.27
C THR A 20 20.02 -7.36 5.67
N LYS A 21 18.92 -6.60 5.76
CA LYS A 21 18.40 -6.06 7.02
C LYS A 21 16.90 -5.87 6.92
N ILE A 22 16.20 -6.10 8.02
CA ILE A 22 14.81 -5.68 8.20
C ILE A 22 14.81 -4.49 9.16
N ALA A 23 14.08 -3.42 8.81
CA ALA A 23 14.01 -2.19 9.61
C ALA A 23 12.56 -1.78 9.85
N CYS A 24 12.21 -1.48 11.09
CA CYS A 24 10.90 -1.02 11.51
C CYS A 24 11.03 0.40 12.07
N PHE A 25 10.29 1.36 11.53
CA PHE A 25 10.28 2.76 11.95
C PHE A 25 8.90 3.14 12.47
N VAL A 26 8.87 3.83 13.61
CA VAL A 26 7.64 4.38 14.18
C VAL A 26 7.72 5.89 14.09
N GLY A 27 6.81 6.47 13.31
CA GLY A 27 6.68 7.90 13.11
C GLY A 27 5.40 8.48 13.73
N ARG A 28 5.43 9.75 14.09
CA ARG A 28 4.24 10.54 14.45
C ARG A 28 4.26 11.86 13.69
N LYS A 29 3.09 12.34 13.27
CA LYS A 29 2.98 13.70 12.73
C LYS A 29 3.17 14.74 13.84
N ASN A 30 4.06 15.70 13.62
CA ASN A 30 4.19 16.88 14.46
C ASN A 30 3.18 17.97 14.09
N GLU A 31 3.22 19.10 14.79
CA GLU A 31 2.34 20.26 14.60
C GLU A 31 2.44 20.89 13.20
N HIS A 32 3.52 20.62 12.47
CA HIS A 32 3.77 21.09 11.12
C HIS A 32 3.45 20.05 10.04
N ASN A 33 2.68 19.00 10.36
CA ASN A 33 2.34 17.89 9.47
C ASN A 33 3.54 17.09 8.93
N LYS A 34 4.72 17.19 9.56
CA LYS A 34 5.90 16.40 9.22
C LYS A 34 5.97 15.13 10.07
N ILE A 35 6.48 14.04 9.50
CA ILE A 35 6.71 12.79 10.25
C ILE A 35 8.01 12.90 11.03
N GLU A 36 7.92 12.72 12.35
CA GLU A 36 9.04 12.61 13.27
C GLU A 36 9.18 11.16 13.74
N ILE A 37 10.39 10.61 13.71
CA ILE A 37 10.68 9.24 14.14
C ILE A 37 10.81 9.22 15.66
N ILE A 38 9.94 8.46 16.33
CA ILE A 38 9.90 8.33 17.79
C ILE A 38 10.47 7.00 18.30
N SER A 39 10.56 6.00 17.42
CA SER A 39 11.20 4.71 17.72
C SER A 39 11.63 4.01 16.44
N MET A 40 12.62 3.13 16.55
CA MET A 40 13.05 2.26 15.47
C MET A 40 13.57 0.93 16.02
N GLY A 41 13.53 -0.10 15.18
CA GLY A 41 14.13 -1.39 15.45
C GLY A 41 14.63 -2.02 14.16
N ARG A 42 15.59 -2.92 14.28
CA ARG A 42 16.24 -3.56 13.14
C ARG A 42 16.71 -4.96 13.47
N SER A 43 16.85 -5.78 12.44
CA SER A 43 17.43 -7.11 12.56
C SER A 43 18.19 -7.49 11.30
N GLU A 44 19.12 -8.43 11.43
CA GLU A 44 19.68 -9.10 10.26
C GLU A 44 18.58 -9.88 9.53
N SER A 45 18.59 -9.84 8.20
CA SER A 45 17.62 -10.58 7.39
C SER A 45 18.14 -11.98 7.11
N LEU A 46 17.55 -12.98 7.78
CA LEU A 46 18.04 -14.37 7.76
C LEU A 46 17.30 -15.28 6.76
N GLY A 47 16.17 -14.82 6.25
CA GLY A 47 15.26 -15.61 5.41
C GLY A 47 14.90 -14.96 4.08
N VAL A 48 15.56 -13.85 3.72
CA VAL A 48 15.32 -13.13 2.45
C VAL A 48 16.59 -13.15 1.61
N MET A 49 16.47 -13.55 0.34
CA MET A 49 17.57 -13.60 -0.62
C MET A 49 17.14 -12.97 -1.94
N ARG A 50 17.90 -11.98 -2.43
CA ARG A 50 17.61 -11.26 -3.69
C ARG A 50 16.18 -10.69 -3.74
N GLY A 51 15.69 -10.21 -2.59
CA GLY A 51 14.34 -9.68 -2.42
C GLY A 51 13.24 -10.74 -2.35
N VAL A 52 13.57 -12.03 -2.26
CA VAL A 52 12.60 -13.12 -2.20
C VAL A 52 12.69 -13.82 -0.84
N VAL A 53 11.55 -14.16 -0.24
CA VAL A 53 11.51 -14.96 0.99
C VAL A 53 11.95 -16.39 0.67
N SER A 54 13.17 -16.75 1.07
CA SER A 54 13.74 -18.09 0.88
C SER A 54 13.48 -19.01 2.08
N ASN A 55 13.25 -18.45 3.26
CA ASN A 55 12.88 -19.20 4.47
C ASN A 55 11.91 -18.38 5.33
N ILE A 56 10.65 -18.83 5.41
CA ILE A 56 9.58 -18.11 6.10
C ILE A 56 9.83 -17.98 7.61
N GLU A 57 10.27 -19.05 8.27
CA GLU A 57 10.49 -19.05 9.73
C GLU A 57 11.58 -18.05 10.12
N ARG A 58 12.68 -18.03 9.37
CA ARG A 58 13.79 -17.08 9.58
C ARG A 58 13.35 -15.66 9.28
N THR A 59 12.54 -15.44 8.25
CA THR A 59 11.98 -14.12 7.95
C THR A 59 11.07 -13.65 9.08
N ILE A 60 10.19 -14.50 9.60
CA ILE A 60 9.33 -14.20 10.75
C ILE A 60 10.18 -13.83 11.97
N GLN A 61 11.25 -14.59 12.25
CA GLN A 61 12.17 -14.29 13.35
C GLN A 61 12.82 -12.91 13.19
N SER A 62 13.36 -12.61 12.01
CA SER A 62 13.95 -11.29 11.70
C SER A 62 12.93 -10.17 11.84
N ILE A 63 11.73 -10.31 11.29
CA ILE A 63 10.66 -9.29 11.40
C ILE A 63 10.28 -9.09 12.86
N THR A 64 10.04 -10.18 13.60
CA THR A 64 9.66 -10.14 15.01
C THR A 64 10.70 -9.42 15.85
N ALA A 65 11.99 -9.70 15.63
CA ALA A 65 13.07 -9.02 16.34
C ALA A 65 13.09 -7.50 16.07
N ALA A 66 12.97 -7.09 14.80
CA ALA A 66 12.95 -5.68 14.43
C ALA A 66 11.72 -4.94 15.01
N VAL A 67 10.54 -5.58 14.98
CA VAL A 67 9.30 -5.03 15.54
C VAL A 67 9.37 -4.94 17.07
N GLN A 68 9.87 -5.98 17.74
CA GLN A 68 10.04 -5.97 19.20
C GLN A 68 10.99 -4.85 19.65
N GLU A 69 12.11 -4.66 18.96
CA GLU A 69 13.02 -3.55 19.24
C GLU A 69 12.32 -2.19 19.04
N ALA A 70 11.54 -2.03 17.96
CA ALA A 70 10.78 -0.80 17.70
C ALA A 70 9.68 -0.52 18.74
N GLN A 71 9.09 -1.56 19.34
CA GLN A 71 8.08 -1.40 20.41
C GLN A 71 8.68 -0.94 21.74
N ASN A 72 9.99 -1.10 21.95
CA ASN A 72 10.72 -0.66 23.12
C ASN A 72 11.01 0.86 23.06
N CYS A 73 9.95 1.65 22.99
CA CYS A 73 10.04 3.11 22.96
C CYS A 73 10.24 3.69 24.37
N LYS A 74 11.02 4.77 24.49
CA LYS A 74 11.25 5.49 25.75
C LYS A 74 9.96 6.09 26.35
N ASP A 75 8.94 6.33 25.53
CA ASP A 75 7.66 6.93 25.92
C ASP A 75 6.59 5.91 26.35
N GLY A 76 7.00 4.66 26.60
CA GLY A 76 6.17 3.54 27.06
C GLY A 76 5.99 2.42 26.04
N ASN A 77 5.27 1.36 26.42
CA ASN A 77 5.01 0.22 25.53
C ASN A 77 4.12 0.63 24.36
N LEU A 78 4.69 0.64 23.16
CA LEU A 78 3.95 0.79 21.92
C LEU A 78 3.43 -0.59 21.47
N GLN A 79 2.13 -0.69 21.16
CA GLN A 79 1.60 -1.87 20.49
C GLN A 79 1.48 -1.58 18.99
N ILE A 80 2.29 -2.28 18.18
CA ILE A 80 2.23 -2.19 16.73
C ILE A 80 1.21 -3.23 16.23
N LYS A 81 0.14 -2.76 15.57
CA LYS A 81 -0.93 -3.62 15.03
C LYS A 81 -0.95 -3.65 13.51
N ASN A 82 -0.73 -2.49 12.89
CA ASN A 82 -0.73 -2.31 11.44
C ASN A 82 0.60 -1.68 11.04
N VAL A 83 1.13 -2.10 9.89
CA VAL A 83 2.38 -1.58 9.34
C VAL A 83 2.21 -1.35 7.84
N PHE A 84 2.94 -0.38 7.31
CA PHE A 84 3.16 -0.22 5.88
C PHE A 84 4.43 -0.97 5.52
N VAL A 85 4.33 -1.99 4.66
CA VAL A 85 5.49 -2.79 4.25
C VAL A 85 6.01 -2.29 2.92
N GLY A 86 7.31 -2.02 2.83
CA GLY A 86 7.98 -1.79 1.56
C GLY A 86 8.24 -3.11 0.85
N ILE A 87 7.74 -3.25 -0.39
CA ILE A 87 7.98 -4.42 -1.24
C ILE A 87 8.93 -4.01 -2.37
N ALA A 88 10.04 -4.75 -2.51
CA ALA A 88 11.02 -4.50 -3.55
C ALA A 88 11.64 -5.83 -4.03
N GLY A 89 11.91 -5.95 -5.33
CA GLY A 89 12.61 -7.10 -5.89
C GLY A 89 12.23 -7.38 -7.34
N GLN A 90 12.97 -8.27 -8.00
CA GLN A 90 12.76 -8.65 -9.40
C GLN A 90 11.42 -9.38 -9.66
N HIS A 91 10.76 -9.80 -8.58
CA HIS A 91 9.47 -10.48 -8.62
C HIS A 91 8.29 -9.49 -8.68
N ILE A 92 8.54 -8.18 -8.54
CA ILE A 92 7.55 -7.11 -8.73
C ILE A 92 7.69 -6.56 -10.14
N LYS A 93 6.56 -6.50 -10.85
CA LYS A 93 6.49 -5.95 -12.20
C LYS A 93 5.40 -4.91 -12.28
N SER A 94 5.50 -4.04 -13.27
CA SER A 94 4.43 -3.13 -13.62
C SER A 94 4.03 -3.26 -15.07
N LEU A 95 2.76 -3.07 -15.34
CA LEU A 95 2.22 -3.00 -16.69
C LEU A 95 1.24 -1.83 -16.82
N GLN A 96 1.12 -1.32 -18.03
CA GLN A 96 0.10 -0.32 -18.37
C GLN A 96 -1.12 -1.04 -18.94
N HIS A 97 -2.31 -0.64 -18.50
CA HIS A 97 -3.56 -1.19 -18.99
C HIS A 97 -4.59 -0.07 -19.19
N ARG A 98 -5.26 -0.04 -20.35
CA ARG A 98 -6.37 0.87 -20.59
C ARG A 98 -7.68 0.16 -20.27
N GLY A 99 -8.33 0.59 -19.20
CA GLY A 99 -9.64 0.08 -18.80
C GLY A 99 -10.77 0.91 -19.39
N ILE A 100 -11.95 0.31 -19.51
CA ILE A 100 -13.19 0.98 -19.88
C ILE A 100 -14.28 0.51 -18.93
N TYR A 101 -15.03 1.46 -18.37
CA TYR A 101 -16.18 1.21 -17.51
C TYR A 101 -17.39 1.99 -18.01
N THR A 102 -18.51 1.28 -18.18
CA THR A 102 -19.77 1.92 -18.56
C THR A 102 -20.69 1.94 -17.36
N ARG A 103 -21.07 3.14 -16.93
CA ARG A 103 -21.97 3.34 -15.78
C ARG A 103 -23.34 2.75 -16.09
N ARG A 104 -23.95 2.12 -15.08
CA ARG A 104 -25.32 1.59 -15.20
C ARG A 104 -26.38 2.70 -15.18
N ALA A 105 -26.13 3.76 -14.41
CA ALA A 105 -26.98 4.94 -14.37
C ALA A 105 -26.67 5.82 -15.59
N LYS A 106 -27.68 6.06 -16.43
CA LYS A 106 -27.58 6.97 -17.58
C LYS A 106 -27.73 8.44 -17.18
N ASP A 107 -28.41 8.67 -16.06
CA ASP A 107 -28.65 10.00 -15.50
C ASP A 107 -27.82 10.19 -14.22
N GLY A 108 -27.24 11.37 -14.05
CA GLY A 108 -26.48 11.75 -12.85
C GLY A 108 -24.96 11.77 -13.03
N GLU A 109 -24.29 12.33 -12.02
CA GLU A 109 -22.84 12.53 -12.00
C GLU A 109 -22.09 11.26 -11.60
N ILE A 110 -20.86 11.13 -12.07
CA ILE A 110 -19.93 10.07 -11.71
C ILE A 110 -19.69 10.09 -10.20
N SER A 111 -19.89 8.95 -9.54
CA SER A 111 -19.76 8.80 -8.10
C SER A 111 -18.45 8.12 -7.72
N GLN A 112 -18.01 8.27 -6.46
CA GLN A 112 -16.88 7.49 -5.92
C GLN A 112 -17.08 5.99 -6.13
N ARG A 113 -18.31 5.49 -5.99
CA ARG A 113 -18.64 4.08 -6.21
C ARG A 113 -18.42 3.65 -7.66
N ASP A 114 -18.65 4.52 -8.63
CA ASP A 114 -18.36 4.21 -10.04
C ASP A 114 -16.85 4.02 -10.24
N ILE A 115 -16.03 4.84 -9.58
CA ILE A 115 -14.56 4.74 -9.61
C ILE A 115 -14.07 3.50 -8.88
N ASP A 116 -14.61 3.20 -7.69
CA ASP A 116 -14.27 1.99 -6.94
C ASP A 116 -14.56 0.73 -7.77
N ASN A 117 -15.75 0.64 -8.37
CA ASN A 117 -16.10 -0.50 -9.23
C ASN A 117 -15.19 -0.60 -10.47
N PHE A 118 -14.82 0.55 -11.06
CA PHE A 118 -13.93 0.56 -12.23
C PHE A 118 -12.53 0.06 -11.85
N ILE A 119 -12.01 0.46 -10.70
CA ILE A 119 -10.74 -0.05 -10.17
C ILE A 119 -10.86 -1.54 -9.82
N ASP A 120 -11.96 -1.97 -9.20
CA ASP A 120 -12.21 -3.37 -8.87
C ASP A 120 -12.22 -4.27 -10.11
N ASP A 121 -12.78 -3.81 -11.23
CA ASP A 121 -12.74 -4.53 -12.51
C ASP A 121 -11.28 -4.79 -12.97
N MET A 122 -10.35 -3.86 -12.70
CA MET A 122 -8.94 -4.04 -13.05
C MET A 122 -8.26 -5.09 -12.17
N TYR A 123 -8.65 -5.23 -10.90
CA TYR A 123 -8.16 -6.32 -10.03
C TYR A 123 -8.62 -7.71 -10.49
N GLN A 124 -9.61 -7.80 -11.39
CA GLN A 124 -10.10 -9.07 -11.95
C GLN A 124 -9.40 -9.47 -13.27
N LEU A 125 -8.42 -8.70 -13.73
CA LEU A 125 -7.68 -9.03 -14.94
C LEU A 125 -6.95 -10.38 -14.80
N VAL A 126 -7.00 -11.19 -15.86
CA VAL A 126 -6.31 -12.48 -15.89
C VAL A 126 -4.81 -12.26 -15.97
N MET A 127 -4.12 -12.67 -14.91
CA MET A 127 -2.67 -12.64 -14.82
C MET A 127 -2.04 -13.94 -15.34
N ASN A 128 -0.74 -13.90 -15.64
CA ASN A 128 0.00 -15.13 -15.97
C ASN A 128 -0.02 -16.08 -14.77
N PRO A 129 0.10 -17.41 -15.00
CA PRO A 129 0.17 -18.37 -13.90
C PRO A 129 1.23 -17.99 -12.86
N GLY A 130 0.80 -17.83 -11.61
CA GLY A 130 1.67 -17.47 -10.50
C GLY A 130 1.97 -15.98 -10.37
N GLU A 131 1.28 -15.09 -11.09
CA GLU A 131 1.28 -13.64 -10.86
C GLU A 131 -0.06 -13.19 -10.25
N GLU A 132 -0.01 -12.21 -9.35
CA GLU A 132 -1.16 -11.56 -8.73
C GLU A 132 -1.02 -10.04 -8.82
N ILE A 133 -2.15 -9.35 -8.84
CA ILE A 133 -2.21 -7.88 -8.81
C ILE A 133 -2.05 -7.42 -7.36
N ILE A 134 -1.04 -6.59 -7.11
CA ILE A 134 -0.78 -5.97 -5.81
C ILE A 134 -1.53 -4.65 -5.71
N ASP A 135 -1.46 -3.83 -6.77
CA ASP A 135 -2.04 -2.50 -6.76
C ASP A 135 -2.48 -2.06 -8.16
N VAL A 136 -3.50 -1.21 -8.21
CA VAL A 136 -4.05 -0.61 -9.42
C VAL A 136 -4.09 0.90 -9.24
N ILE A 137 -3.26 1.61 -10.00
CA ILE A 137 -3.10 3.05 -9.86
C ILE A 137 -3.63 3.74 -11.12
N PRO A 138 -4.80 4.40 -11.07
CA PRO A 138 -5.28 5.21 -12.18
C PRO A 138 -4.34 6.42 -12.39
N GLN A 139 -3.92 6.64 -13.64
CA GLN A 139 -3.03 7.74 -14.01
C GLN A 139 -3.83 8.95 -14.50
N GLU A 140 -4.78 8.68 -15.39
CA GLU A 140 -5.66 9.66 -16.00
C GLU A 140 -6.99 9.01 -16.39
N TYR A 141 -8.05 9.79 -16.37
CA TYR A 141 -9.39 9.40 -16.80
C TYR A 141 -9.75 10.12 -18.10
N ILE A 142 -10.67 9.48 -18.82
CA ILE A 142 -11.33 9.99 -20.01
C ILE A 142 -12.83 9.81 -19.78
N VAL A 143 -13.61 10.88 -19.87
CA VAL A 143 -15.06 10.85 -19.68
C VAL A 143 -15.73 11.18 -21.00
N ASP A 144 -16.49 10.24 -21.56
CA ASP A 144 -17.21 10.43 -22.84
C ASP A 144 -16.32 10.97 -23.99
N ASN A 145 -15.06 10.51 -24.04
CA ASN A 145 -13.99 10.90 -24.99
C ASN A 145 -13.26 12.23 -24.68
N GLU A 146 -13.60 12.92 -23.60
CA GLU A 146 -12.84 14.07 -23.12
C GLU A 146 -11.65 13.59 -22.27
N PRO A 147 -10.38 13.82 -22.70
CA PRO A 147 -9.19 13.31 -22.02
C PRO A 147 -8.70 14.22 -20.89
N GLU A 148 -7.57 13.85 -20.27
CA GLU A 148 -6.82 14.65 -19.28
C GLU A 148 -7.56 14.95 -17.97
N ILE A 149 -8.51 14.07 -17.58
CA ILE A 149 -9.28 14.23 -16.35
C ILE A 149 -8.56 13.52 -15.19
N LYS A 150 -8.22 14.26 -14.13
CA LYS A 150 -7.59 13.68 -12.93
C LYS A 150 -8.59 13.09 -11.94
N ASP A 151 -9.69 13.81 -11.74
CA ASP A 151 -10.76 13.42 -10.82
C ASP A 151 -12.10 13.55 -11.56
N PRO A 152 -12.70 12.43 -11.99
CA PRO A 152 -13.96 12.45 -12.73
C PRO A 152 -15.18 12.54 -11.81
N ILE A 153 -15.02 12.49 -10.48
CA ILE A 153 -16.14 12.50 -9.53
C ILE A 153 -16.88 13.83 -9.63
N GLY A 154 -18.21 13.77 -9.75
CA GLY A 154 -19.07 14.94 -9.97
C GLY A 154 -19.22 15.35 -11.44
N MET A 155 -18.47 14.74 -12.36
CA MET A 155 -18.66 15.01 -13.79
C MET A 155 -19.88 14.26 -14.33
N ALA A 156 -20.58 14.88 -15.29
CA ALA A 156 -21.59 14.17 -16.08
C ALA A 156 -20.88 13.32 -17.14
N GLY A 157 -21.32 12.07 -17.29
CA GLY A 157 -20.90 11.22 -18.38
C GLY A 157 -21.16 9.75 -18.11
N THR A 158 -21.24 8.94 -19.16
CA THR A 158 -21.67 7.53 -19.01
C THR A 158 -20.53 6.53 -19.20
N ARG A 159 -19.54 6.89 -20.00
CA ARG A 159 -18.39 6.06 -20.33
C ARG A 159 -17.14 6.64 -19.69
N LEU A 160 -16.55 5.86 -18.81
CA LEU A 160 -15.25 6.11 -18.21
C LEU A 160 -14.21 5.26 -18.91
N GLU A 161 -13.09 5.86 -19.26
CA GLU A 161 -11.87 5.14 -19.60
C GLU A 161 -10.74 5.66 -18.72
N ALA A 162 -9.73 4.83 -18.49
CA ALA A 162 -8.56 5.27 -17.77
C ALA A 162 -7.34 4.47 -18.18
N ASN A 163 -6.18 5.13 -18.12
CA ASN A 163 -4.89 4.44 -18.19
C ASN A 163 -4.50 4.09 -16.75
N PHE A 164 -4.32 2.80 -16.50
CA PHE A 164 -3.92 2.24 -15.21
C PHE A 164 -2.48 1.78 -15.26
N HIS A 165 -1.74 2.15 -14.22
CA HIS A 165 -0.48 1.53 -13.89
C HIS A 165 -0.78 0.41 -12.89
N ILE A 166 -0.62 -0.84 -13.33
CA ILE A 166 -0.91 -2.02 -12.53
C ILE A 166 0.40 -2.60 -12.00
N ILE A 167 0.47 -2.82 -10.70
CA ILE A 167 1.58 -3.45 -10.00
C ILE A 167 1.24 -4.90 -9.74
N THR A 168 2.14 -5.80 -10.09
CA THR A 168 1.96 -7.25 -10.00
C THR A 168 3.14 -7.90 -9.31
N GLY A 169 2.92 -9.04 -8.67
CA GLY A 169 3.97 -9.83 -8.04
C GLY A 169 3.75 -11.32 -8.19
N GLN A 170 4.82 -12.12 -8.05
CA GLN A 170 4.70 -13.57 -8.08
C GLN A 170 4.11 -14.11 -6.77
N VAL A 171 3.08 -14.95 -6.85
CA VAL A 171 2.25 -15.45 -5.73
C VAL A 171 3.06 -16.16 -4.65
N SER A 172 4.16 -16.83 -5.01
CA SER A 172 5.09 -17.42 -4.03
C SER A 172 5.70 -16.42 -3.05
N ASN A 173 5.60 -15.11 -3.33
CA ASN A 173 6.29 -14.04 -2.61
C ASN A 173 5.37 -12.93 -2.07
N VAL A 174 4.07 -12.91 -2.41
CA VAL A 174 3.13 -11.83 -2.03
C VAL A 174 2.12 -12.28 -0.95
N LEU A 175 1.80 -13.58 -0.87
CA LEU A 175 0.77 -14.12 0.05
C LEU A 175 1.31 -14.97 1.21
N ASN A 176 2.57 -14.78 1.61
CA ASN A 176 3.16 -15.50 2.76
C ASN A 176 3.38 -14.61 3.98
#